data_AF-A0A1F6HQG2-F1
#
_entry.id   AF-A0A1F6HQG2-F1
#
_cell.length_a   1.000
_cell.length_b   1.000
_cell.length_c   1.000
_cell.angle_alpha   90.00
_cell.angle_beta   90.00
_cell.angle_gamma   90.00
#
_symmetry.space_group_name_H-M   'P 1'
#
loop_
_entity.id
_entity.type
_entity.pdbx_description
1 polymer ?
#
loop_
_entity_poly.entity_id
_entity_poly.type
_entity_poly.pdbx_seq_one_letter_code
_entity_poly.pdbx_strand_id
1 'polypeptide(L)'
;MDKQGKSDTVLQVNLHTLATFVGVIFLLLGVYTAIRVAANLKMYEKYPTVGVLNLNIFGTYTIAPQRDEDCSYITLYYGPDGTLRAATADEKTNELMQKENCLKGVTATREATKTNDINTAIFLLFMGAGLFALRKFVGTR
;
A
#
# COMPACT_ATOMS: atom_id res chain seq x y z
N MET A 1 42.29 9.95 32.61
CA MET A 1 41.23 10.51 31.74
C MET A 1 40.83 9.48 30.66
N ASP A 2 40.64 8.21 31.03
CA ASP A 2 40.45 7.08 30.07
C ASP A 2 39.01 6.54 29.98
N LYS A 3 38.10 6.98 30.85
CA LYS A 3 36.74 6.43 30.89
C LYS A 3 35.84 6.98 29.77
N GLN A 4 36.16 8.16 29.22
CA GLN A 4 35.35 8.82 28.20
C GLN A 4 35.50 8.12 26.83
N GLY A 5 36.75 7.85 26.41
CA GLY A 5 37.02 7.19 25.13
C GLY A 5 36.43 5.78 25.02
N LYS A 6 36.40 5.00 26.11
CA LYS A 6 35.86 3.63 26.12
C LYS A 6 34.32 3.61 26.04
N SER A 7 33.64 4.64 26.55
CA SER A 7 32.18 4.76 26.49
C SER A 7 31.71 5.08 25.06
N ASP A 8 32.42 5.97 24.38
CA ASP A 8 32.07 6.40 23.02
C ASP A 8 32.25 5.28 22.00
N THR A 9 33.27 4.43 22.16
CA THR A 9 33.49 3.26 21.27
C THR A 9 32.38 2.22 21.41
N VAL A 10 31.92 1.95 22.63
CA VAL A 10 30.83 0.97 22.87
C VAL A 10 29.50 1.47 22.31
N LEU A 11 29.22 2.77 22.45
CA LEU A 11 28.00 3.37 21.90
C LEU A 11 27.99 3.29 20.36
N GLN A 12 29.12 3.58 19.70
CA GLN A 12 29.24 3.50 18.25
C GLN A 12 29.09 2.06 17.72
N VAL A 13 29.70 1.06 18.37
CA VAL A 13 29.60 -0.35 17.95
C VAL A 13 28.15 -0.85 18.03
N ASN A 14 27.40 -0.45 19.05
CA ASN A 14 25.99 -0.81 19.21
C ASN A 14 25.10 -0.13 18.16
N LEU A 15 25.37 1.14 17.83
CA LEU A 15 24.62 1.88 16.81
C LEU A 15 24.84 1.29 15.40
N HIS A 16 26.08 0.91 15.06
CA HIS A 16 26.39 0.28 13.77
C HIS A 16 25.73 -1.09 13.60
N THR A 17 25.75 -1.89 14.66
CA THR A 17 25.12 -3.22 14.66
C THR A 17 23.60 -3.09 14.51
N LEU A 18 22.99 -2.14 15.23
CA LEU A 18 21.57 -1.83 15.12
C LEU A 18 21.19 -1.32 13.72
N ALA A 19 21.94 -0.36 13.17
CA ALA A 19 21.68 0.19 11.84
C ALA A 19 21.79 -0.89 10.74
N THR A 20 22.76 -1.80 10.86
CA THR A 20 22.89 -2.94 9.93
C THR A 20 21.69 -3.88 10.05
N PHE A 21 21.29 -4.23 11.28
CA PHE A 21 20.14 -5.09 11.53
C PHE A 21 18.85 -4.48 10.95
N VAL A 22 18.60 -3.20 11.22
CA VAL A 22 17.47 -2.45 10.66
C VAL A 22 17.53 -2.40 9.12
N GLY A 23 18.73 -2.18 8.55
CA GLY A 23 18.93 -2.21 7.10
C GLY A 23 18.58 -3.56 6.46
N VAL A 24 18.97 -4.67 7.08
CA VAL A 24 18.60 -6.02 6.62
C VAL A 24 17.09 -6.24 6.66
N ILE A 25 16.42 -5.80 7.74
CA ILE A 25 14.95 -5.90 7.84
C ILE A 25 14.29 -5.11 6.70
N PHE A 26 14.71 -3.87 6.46
CA PHE A 26 14.18 -3.05 5.37
C PHE A 26 14.39 -3.70 4.00
N LEU A 27 15.58 -4.28 3.76
CA LEU A 27 15.88 -4.97 2.52
C LEU A 27 14.97 -6.19 2.32
N LEU A 28 14.78 -7.02 3.36
CA LEU A 28 13.91 -8.20 3.29
C LEU A 28 12.45 -7.80 3.04
N LEU A 29 11.96 -6.76 3.71
CA LEU A 29 10.62 -6.23 3.47
C LEU A 29 10.48 -5.69 2.04
N GLY A 30 11.49 -4.99 1.53
CA GLY A 30 11.52 -4.48 0.15
C GLY A 30 11.55 -5.58 -0.92
N VAL A 31 12.26 -6.68 -0.68
CA VAL A 31 12.25 -7.85 -1.58
C VAL A 31 10.88 -8.53 -1.54
N TYR A 32 10.34 -8.75 -0.35
CA TYR A 32 9.00 -9.34 -0.17
C TYR A 32 7.92 -8.51 -0.90
N THR A 33 7.94 -7.19 -0.75
CA THR A 33 6.98 -6.32 -1.43
C THR A 33 7.14 -6.36 -2.94
N ALA A 34 8.37 -6.27 -3.45
CA ALA A 34 8.64 -6.32 -4.88
C ALA A 34 8.12 -7.63 -5.51
N ILE A 35 8.35 -8.76 -4.86
CA ILE A 35 7.85 -10.07 -5.33
C ILE A 35 6.31 -10.08 -5.36
N ARG A 36 5.66 -9.58 -4.31
CA ARG A 36 4.19 -9.54 -4.21
C ARG A 36 3.58 -8.57 -5.23
N VAL A 37 4.19 -7.41 -5.48
CA VAL A 37 3.79 -6.49 -6.55
C VAL A 37 3.88 -7.18 -7.90
N ALA A 38 5.01 -7.84 -8.19
CA ALA A 38 5.19 -8.57 -9.45
C ALA A 38 4.18 -9.73 -9.60
N ALA A 39 3.89 -10.45 -8.52
CA ALA A 39 2.87 -11.48 -8.50
C ALA A 39 1.47 -10.89 -8.76
N ASN A 40 1.12 -9.80 -8.10
CA ASN A 40 -0.17 -9.13 -8.28
C ASN A 40 -0.38 -8.64 -9.72
N LEU A 41 0.67 -8.09 -10.34
CA LEU A 41 0.63 -7.63 -11.74
C LEU A 41 0.49 -8.78 -12.75
N LYS A 42 0.93 -9.99 -12.41
CA LYS A 42 0.85 -11.17 -13.28
C LYS A 42 -0.41 -12.01 -13.06
N MET A 43 -0.86 -12.13 -11.81
CA MET A 43 -1.94 -13.04 -11.41
C MET A 43 -3.33 -12.42 -11.56
N TYR A 44 -3.45 -11.10 -11.41
CA TYR A 44 -4.74 -10.42 -11.47
C TYR A 44 -4.85 -9.55 -12.72
N GLU A 45 -6.00 -9.61 -13.38
CA GLU A 45 -6.35 -8.70 -14.47
C GLU A 45 -6.44 -7.25 -13.98
N LYS A 46 -6.98 -7.06 -12.77
CA LYS A 46 -7.06 -5.76 -12.08
C LYS A 46 -6.24 -5.81 -10.80
N TYR A 47 -5.39 -4.82 -10.60
CA TYR A 47 -4.60 -4.72 -9.37
C TYR A 47 -5.53 -4.69 -8.14
N PRO A 48 -5.22 -5.38 -7.04
CA PRO A 48 -6.06 -5.38 -5.86
C PRO A 48 -6.17 -3.97 -5.26
N THR A 49 -7.32 -3.68 -4.64
CA THR A 49 -7.54 -2.41 -3.93
C THR A 49 -6.77 -2.34 -2.61
N VAL A 50 -6.40 -3.49 -2.05
CA VAL A 50 -5.62 -3.60 -0.81
C VAL A 50 -4.13 -3.73 -1.12
N GLY A 51 -3.31 -2.92 -0.44
CA GLY A 51 -1.86 -2.90 -0.62
C GLY A 51 -1.16 -4.15 -0.07
N VAL A 52 0.04 -4.40 -0.60
CA VAL A 52 0.89 -5.55 -0.23
C VAL A 52 1.38 -5.45 1.21
N LEU A 53 1.87 -4.26 1.57
CA LEU A 53 2.14 -3.89 2.94
C LEU A 53 1.13 -2.82 3.31
N ASN A 54 0.37 -3.08 4.37
CA ASN A 54 -0.54 -2.10 4.94
C ASN A 54 0.24 -1.09 5.79
N LEU A 55 1.29 -0.52 5.20
CA LEU A 55 2.11 0.54 5.76
C LEU A 55 1.73 1.80 4.98
N ASN A 56 0.97 2.68 5.62
CA ASN A 56 0.56 3.96 5.04
C ASN A 56 1.76 4.94 5.01
N ILE A 57 2.78 4.62 4.22
CA ILE A 57 3.98 5.45 4.09
C ILE A 57 3.74 6.57 3.06
N PHE A 58 3.01 6.29 1.98
CA PHE A 58 2.79 7.25 0.88
C PHE A 58 1.32 7.40 0.44
N GLY A 59 0.33 6.86 1.17
CA GLY A 59 -1.09 7.05 0.82
C GLY A 59 -2.10 6.00 1.31
N THR A 60 -3.37 6.34 1.08
CA THR A 60 -4.61 6.03 1.81
C THR A 60 -4.94 4.55 2.13
N TYR A 61 -5.59 4.37 3.28
CA TYR A 61 -6.22 3.14 3.72
C TYR A 61 -7.49 2.81 2.92
N THR A 62 -7.59 1.59 2.41
CA THR A 62 -8.88 0.88 2.34
C THR A 62 -8.83 -0.31 3.29
N ILE A 63 -9.53 -0.19 4.42
CA ILE A 63 -9.60 -1.25 5.46
C ILE A 63 -10.40 -2.46 4.94
N ALA A 64 -11.29 -2.21 3.97
CA ALA A 64 -12.04 -3.25 3.27
C ALA A 64 -11.68 -3.23 1.78
N PRO A 65 -11.33 -4.38 1.17
CA PRO A 65 -11.16 -4.47 -0.28
C PRO A 65 -12.48 -4.11 -0.96
N GLN A 66 -12.52 -2.99 -1.66
CA GLN A 66 -13.65 -2.69 -2.54
C GLN A 66 -13.50 -3.48 -3.84
N ARG A 67 -14.57 -4.19 -4.22
CA ARG A 67 -14.70 -4.95 -5.46
C ARG A 67 -15.67 -4.24 -6.40
N ASP A 68 -15.57 -4.56 -7.69
CA ASP A 68 -16.50 -4.01 -8.69
C ASP A 68 -17.94 -4.48 -8.43
N GLU A 69 -18.08 -5.66 -7.83
CA GLU A 69 -19.34 -6.27 -7.39
C GLU A 69 -20.04 -5.43 -6.32
N ASP A 70 -19.28 -4.73 -5.47
CA ASP A 70 -19.83 -3.89 -4.41
C ASP A 70 -20.49 -2.61 -4.98
N CYS A 71 -20.25 -2.30 -6.25
CA CYS A 71 -20.91 -1.21 -6.98
C CYS A 71 -22.27 -1.62 -7.58
N SER A 72 -22.76 -2.83 -7.32
CA SER A 72 -24.08 -3.29 -7.73
C SER A 72 -25.10 -2.99 -6.64
N TYR A 73 -25.90 -1.95 -6.83
CA TYR A 73 -26.98 -1.57 -5.92
C TYR A 73 -28.31 -2.18 -6.38
N ILE A 74 -28.99 -2.90 -5.49
CA ILE A 74 -30.39 -3.30 -5.69
C ILE A 74 -31.24 -2.15 -5.15
N THR A 75 -31.82 -1.36 -6.05
CA THR A 75 -32.76 -0.30 -5.67
C THR A 75 -34.19 -0.78 -5.89
N LEU A 76 -35.04 -0.60 -4.88
CA LEU A 76 -36.47 -0.85 -4.96
C LEU A 76 -37.20 0.49 -5.10
N TYR A 77 -38.08 0.58 -6.09
CA TYR A 77 -38.89 1.77 -6.33
C TYR A 77 -40.33 1.51 -5.92
N TYR A 78 -40.91 2.44 -5.16
CA TYR A 78 -42.29 2.35 -4.71
C TYR A 78 -43.17 3.40 -5.40
N GLY A 79 -44.40 3.01 -5.71
CA GLY A 79 -45.44 3.89 -6.20
C GLY A 79 -46.12 4.70 -5.08
N PRO A 80 -47.01 5.65 -5.43
CA PRO A 80 -47.77 6.44 -4.45
C PRO A 80 -48.68 5.61 -3.56
N ASP A 81 -49.05 4.42 -4.03
CA ASP A 81 -49.84 3.39 -3.35
C ASP A 81 -48.99 2.46 -2.47
N GLY A 82 -47.67 2.68 -2.41
CA GLY A 82 -46.73 1.86 -1.65
C GLY A 82 -46.41 0.51 -2.29
N THR A 83 -46.85 0.26 -3.52
CA THR A 83 -46.52 -0.99 -4.24
C THR A 83 -45.19 -0.87 -4.98
N LEU A 84 -44.53 -2.01 -5.20
CA LEU A 84 -43.30 -2.04 -6.02
C LEU A 84 -43.63 -1.66 -7.46
N ARG A 85 -42.86 -0.73 -8.02
CA ARG A 85 -42.96 -0.31 -9.41
C ARG A 85 -41.64 -0.46 -10.13
N ALA A 86 -41.70 -0.44 -11.46
CA ALA A 86 -40.51 -0.31 -12.28
C ALA A 86 -39.85 1.07 -12.07
N ALA A 87 -38.53 1.10 -12.20
CA ALA A 87 -37.77 2.35 -12.24
C ALA A 87 -38.21 3.20 -13.44
N THR A 88 -38.27 4.52 -13.26
CA THR A 88 -38.41 5.45 -14.38
C THR A 88 -37.10 5.52 -15.18
N ALA A 89 -37.15 6.13 -16.36
CA ALA A 89 -35.95 6.33 -17.18
C ALA A 89 -34.88 7.17 -16.46
N ASP A 90 -35.31 8.21 -15.73
CA ASP A 90 -34.40 9.09 -14.97
C ASP A 90 -33.78 8.36 -13.78
N GLU A 91 -34.56 7.54 -13.07
CA GLU A 91 -34.07 6.73 -11.95
C GLU A 91 -33.03 5.70 -12.42
N LYS A 92 -33.31 5.01 -13.53
CA LYS A 92 -32.36 4.08 -14.13
C LYS A 92 -31.08 4.79 -14.59
N THR A 93 -31.19 6.01 -15.09
CA THR A 93 -30.04 6.82 -15.48
C THR A 93 -29.21 7.22 -14.25
N ASN A 94 -29.86 7.62 -13.16
CA ASN A 94 -29.20 7.93 -11.90
C ASN A 94 -28.49 6.70 -11.30
N GLU A 95 -29.09 5.52 -11.36
CA GLU A 95 -28.44 4.27 -10.94
C GLU A 95 -27.18 3.96 -11.75
N LEU A 96 -27.24 4.14 -13.08
CA LEU A 96 -26.09 3.93 -13.94
C LEU A 96 -24.97 4.92 -13.62
N MET A 97 -25.30 6.19 -13.38
CA MET A 97 -24.32 7.21 -12.96
C MET A 97 -23.70 6.86 -11.60
N GLN A 98 -24.49 6.42 -10.62
CA GLN A 98 -23.98 6.01 -9.31
C GLN A 98 -23.05 4.80 -9.43
N LYS A 99 -23.44 3.79 -10.22
CA LYS A 99 -22.61 2.62 -10.50
C LYS A 99 -21.29 3.02 -11.17
N GLU A 100 -21.34 3.88 -12.17
CA GLU A 100 -20.14 4.36 -12.86
C GLU A 100 -19.20 5.14 -11.92
N ASN A 101 -19.76 6.01 -11.08
CA ASN A 101 -19.00 6.75 -10.08
C ASN A 101 -18.34 5.83 -9.06
N CYS A 102 -19.04 4.79 -8.60
CA CYS A 102 -18.46 3.77 -7.73
C CYS A 102 -17.29 3.06 -8.43
N LEU A 103 -17.48 2.58 -9.66
CA LEU A 103 -16.43 1.89 -10.43
C LEU A 103 -15.20 2.78 -10.68
N LYS A 104 -15.41 4.08 -10.92
CA LYS A 104 -14.31 5.08 -10.99
C LYS A 104 -13.56 5.18 -9.68
N GLY A 105 -14.26 5.25 -8.54
CA GLY A 105 -13.65 5.27 -7.21
C GLY A 105 -12.80 4.02 -6.91
N VAL A 106 -13.34 2.84 -7.24
CA VAL A 106 -12.61 1.57 -7.10
C VAL A 106 -11.36 1.56 -7.98
N THR A 107 -11.48 2.01 -9.23
CA THR A 107 -10.35 2.07 -10.18
C THR A 107 -9.26 3.03 -9.70
N ALA A 108 -9.63 4.23 -9.25
CA ALA A 108 -8.69 5.19 -8.68
C ALA A 108 -7.97 4.63 -7.45
N THR A 109 -8.67 3.88 -6.61
CA THR A 109 -8.08 3.21 -5.44
C THR A 109 -7.05 2.17 -5.88
N ARG A 110 -7.34 1.36 -6.91
CA ARG A 110 -6.36 0.38 -7.44
C ARG A 110 -5.09 1.05 -7.94
N GLU A 111 -5.22 2.15 -8.67
CA GLU A 111 -4.07 2.90 -9.20
C GLU A 111 -3.24 3.53 -8.09
N ALA A 112 -3.89 4.09 -7.07
CA ALA A 112 -3.22 4.62 -5.89
C ALA A 112 -2.49 3.51 -5.12
N THR A 113 -3.16 2.38 -4.86
CA THR A 113 -2.59 1.22 -4.16
C THR A 113 -1.39 0.64 -4.93
N LYS A 114 -1.52 0.45 -6.25
CA LYS A 114 -0.42 0.00 -7.11
C LYS A 114 0.79 0.92 -7.00
N THR A 115 0.56 2.22 -7.09
CA THR A 115 1.63 3.22 -7.02
C THR A 115 2.30 3.22 -5.64
N ASN A 116 1.51 3.16 -4.57
CA ASN A 116 2.00 3.10 -3.20
C ASN A 116 2.83 1.83 -2.95
N ASP A 117 2.39 0.67 -3.43
CA ASP A 117 3.13 -0.59 -3.27
C ASP A 117 4.48 -0.57 -4.01
N ILE A 118 4.50 -0.05 -5.25
CA ILE A 118 5.74 0.11 -6.04
C ILE A 118 6.69 1.06 -5.32
N ASN A 119 6.21 2.23 -4.90
CA ASN A 119 7.04 3.22 -4.21
C ASN A 119 7.56 2.70 -2.88
N THR A 120 6.72 1.98 -2.13
CA THR A 120 7.11 1.35 -0.87
C THR A 120 8.19 0.29 -1.10
N ALA A 121 8.04 -0.55 -2.14
CA ALA A 121 9.07 -1.53 -2.48
C ALA A 121 10.41 -0.87 -2.82
N ILE A 122 10.39 0.15 -3.68
CA ILE A 122 11.58 0.93 -4.04
C ILE A 122 12.20 1.55 -2.79
N PHE A 123 11.42 2.28 -2.00
CA PHE A 123 11.88 2.94 -0.79
C PHE A 123 12.57 1.97 0.18
N LEU A 124 11.92 0.84 0.48
CA LEU A 124 12.45 -0.17 1.40
C LEU A 124 13.74 -0.81 0.88
N LEU A 125 13.82 -1.09 -0.42
CA LEU A 125 15.03 -1.62 -1.05
C LEU A 125 16.18 -0.63 -0.99
N PHE A 126 15.95 0.64 -1.35
CA PHE A 126 16.99 1.67 -1.35
C PHE A 126 17.43 2.04 0.06
N MET A 127 16.50 2.16 1.02
CA MET A 127 16.82 2.37 2.43
C MET A 127 17.61 1.20 3.01
N GLY A 128 17.15 -0.04 2.78
CA GLY A 128 17.81 -1.24 3.28
C GLY A 128 19.22 -1.42 2.72
N ALA A 129 19.37 -1.27 1.40
CA ALA A 129 20.67 -1.33 0.73
C ALA A 129 21.57 -0.17 1.13
N GLY A 130 21.03 1.04 1.29
CA GLY A 130 21.77 2.23 1.72
C GLY A 130 22.34 2.08 3.14
N LEU A 131 21.52 1.65 4.10
CA LEU A 131 21.95 1.37 5.47
C LEU A 131 23.02 0.26 5.51
N PHE A 132 22.89 -0.77 4.67
CA PHE A 132 23.88 -1.82 4.55
C PHE A 132 25.20 -1.33 3.92
N ALA A 133 25.13 -0.48 2.89
CA ALA A 133 26.30 0.07 2.21
C ALA A 133 27.08 1.07 3.09
N LEU A 134 26.39 1.86 3.92
CA LEU A 134 27.02 2.80 4.86
C LEU A 134 27.99 2.11 5.83
N ARG A 135 27.75 0.85 6.20
CA ARG A 135 28.70 0.05 7.00
C ARG A 135 30.07 -0.07 6.32
N LYS A 136 30.10 -0.22 4.99
CA LYS A 136 31.35 -0.42 4.24
C LYS A 136 32.22 0.85 4.22
N PHE A 137 31.59 2.03 4.27
CA PHE A 137 32.29 3.32 4.22
C PHE A 137 32.71 3.85 5.59
N VAL A 138 31.96 3.55 6.66
CA VAL A 138 32.33 4.01 8.01
C VAL A 138 33.36 3.10 8.66
N GLY A 139 33.40 1.80 8.32
CA GLY A 139 34.40 0.85 8.84
C GLY A 139 35.78 0.88 8.15
N THR A 140 36.00 1.78 7.18
CA THR A 140 37.28 1.91 6.44
C THR A 140 38.07 3.18 6.80
N ARG A 141 37.72 3.86 7.90
CA ARG A 141 38.52 4.96 8.47
C ARG A 141 39.03 4.60 9.85
#